data_AF-A0A9E4IVR1-F1
#
_entry.id   AF-A0A9E4IVR1-F1
#
_cell.length_a   1.000
_cell.length_b   1.000
_cell.length_c   1.000
_cell.angle_alpha   90.00
_cell.angle_beta   90.00
_cell.angle_gamma   90.00
#
_symmetry.space_group_name_H-M   'P 1'
#
loop_
_entity.id
_entity.type
_entity.pdbx_description
1 polymer ?
#
loop_
_entity_poly.entity_id
_entity_poly.type
_entity_poly.pdbx_seq_one_letter_code
_entity_poly.pdbx_strand_id
1 'polypeptide(L)' 'VEFAGVLCGRATWKEGIPVYATQGGDAFREWLDTEGVRNIGNVNDALRGATSWFGAYGVESVEPQPA' A
#
# COMPACT_ATOMS: atom_id res chain seq x y z
N VAL A 1 -5.38 -1.29 20.40
CA VAL A 1 -3.93 -1.13 20.16
C VAL A 1 -3.80 0.02 19.19
N GLU A 2 -3.03 1.06 19.52
CA GLU A 2 -2.71 2.11 18.56
C GLU A 2 -1.62 1.62 17.60
N PHE A 3 -1.77 1.89 16.32
CA PHE A 3 -0.81 1.54 15.28
C PHE A 3 -0.68 2.69 14.31
N ALA A 4 0.53 2.90 13.78
CA ALA A 4 0.83 4.04 12.91
C ALA A 4 0.84 3.72 11.40
N GLY A 5 0.54 2.48 11.06
CA GLY A 5 0.55 2.00 9.69
C GLY A 5 0.89 0.52 9.61
N VAL A 6 1.19 0.06 8.40
CA VAL A 6 1.55 -1.34 8.12
C VAL A 6 2.67 -1.40 7.07
N LEU A 7 3.46 -2.47 7.13
CA LEU A 7 4.34 -2.87 6.03
C LEU A 7 3.73 -4.09 5.34
N CYS A 8 2.82 -3.84 4.40
CA CYS A 8 2.08 -4.87 3.70
C CYS A 8 2.66 -5.13 2.30
N GLY A 9 3.30 -6.29 2.12
CA GLY A 9 3.81 -6.74 0.82
C GLY A 9 2.91 -7.79 0.19
N ARG A 10 3.03 -9.06 0.64
CA ARG A 10 2.39 -10.20 -0.05
C ARG A 10 0.88 -10.05 -0.27
N ALA A 11 0.14 -9.39 0.61
CA ALA A 11 -1.30 -9.25 0.42
C ALA A 11 -1.67 -8.32 -0.76
N THR A 12 -0.75 -7.49 -1.25
CA THR A 12 -1.01 -6.59 -2.38
C THR A 12 -0.64 -7.20 -3.72
N TRP A 13 0.42 -8.03 -3.80
CA TRP A 13 0.99 -8.49 -5.07
C TRP A 13 1.18 -10.00 -5.25
N LYS A 14 1.06 -10.83 -4.20
CA LYS A 14 1.41 -12.26 -4.28
C LYS A 14 0.60 -13.02 -5.34
N GLU A 15 -0.68 -12.72 -5.47
CA GLU A 15 -1.56 -13.39 -6.43
C GLU A 15 -1.27 -13.03 -7.89
N GLY A 16 -0.48 -11.97 -8.15
CA GLY A 16 0.03 -11.66 -9.48
C GLY A 16 1.32 -12.40 -9.85
N ILE A 17 1.99 -13.09 -8.91
CA ILE A 17 3.21 -13.85 -9.21
C ILE A 17 2.98 -14.98 -10.24
N PRO A 18 1.87 -15.75 -10.20
CA PRO A 18 1.56 -16.71 -11.26
C PRO A 18 1.38 -16.04 -12.64
N VAL A 19 0.79 -14.84 -12.69
CA VAL A 19 0.65 -14.06 -13.95
C VAL A 19 2.03 -13.71 -14.49
N TYR A 20 2.91 -13.16 -13.65
CA TYR A 20 4.28 -12.87 -14.05
C TYR A 20 5.02 -14.11 -14.54
N ALA A 21 4.96 -15.21 -13.79
CA ALA A 21 5.70 -16.44 -14.09
C ALA A 21 5.25 -17.12 -15.39
N THR A 22 3.99 -16.93 -15.79
CA THR A 22 3.41 -17.61 -16.97
C THR A 22 3.19 -16.70 -18.18
N GLN A 23 3.00 -15.40 -17.97
CA GLN A 23 2.63 -14.43 -19.00
C GLN A 23 3.62 -13.27 -19.13
N GLY A 24 4.62 -13.18 -18.24
CA GLY A 24 5.69 -12.19 -18.31
C GLY A 24 5.36 -10.83 -17.67
N GLY A 25 6.30 -9.89 -17.85
CA GLY A 25 6.28 -8.60 -17.17
C GLY A 25 5.11 -7.70 -17.56
N ASP A 26 4.72 -7.68 -18.82
CA ASP A 26 3.67 -6.76 -19.30
C ASP A 26 2.29 -7.17 -18.79
N ALA A 27 1.97 -8.46 -18.85
CA ALA A 27 0.74 -8.99 -18.24
C ALA A 27 0.71 -8.78 -16.72
N PHE A 28 1.85 -8.88 -16.04
CA PHE A 28 1.92 -8.58 -14.62
C PHE A 28 1.68 -7.08 -14.33
N ARG A 29 2.15 -6.16 -15.18
CA ARG A 29 1.85 -4.73 -15.04
C ARG A 29 0.36 -4.46 -15.20
N GLU A 30 -0.30 -5.05 -16.20
CA GLU A 30 -1.76 -4.93 -16.37
C GLU A 30 -2.53 -5.48 -15.16
N TRP A 31 -2.05 -6.58 -14.56
CA TRP A 31 -2.61 -7.11 -13.32
C TRP A 31 -2.41 -6.16 -12.14
N LEU A 32 -1.23 -5.53 -12.03
CA LEU A 32 -0.96 -4.53 -11.00
C LEU A 32 -1.87 -3.32 -11.12
N ASP A 33 -2.12 -2.83 -12.34
CA ASP A 33 -2.99 -1.68 -12.62
C ASP A 33 -4.48 -1.95 -12.35
N THR A 34 -4.86 -3.23 -12.15
CA THR A 34 -6.23 -3.65 -11.85
C THR A 34 -6.34 -4.21 -10.44
N GLU A 35 -6.05 -5.50 -10.26
CA GLU A 35 -6.16 -6.20 -8.98
C GLU A 35 -5.15 -5.68 -7.95
N GLY A 36 -3.93 -5.31 -8.38
CA GLY A 36 -2.95 -4.69 -7.49
C GLY A 36 -3.46 -3.37 -6.91
N VAL A 37 -4.01 -2.48 -7.74
CA VAL A 37 -4.66 -1.22 -7.32
C VAL A 37 -5.85 -1.49 -6.40
N ARG A 38 -6.70 -2.47 -6.72
CA ARG A 38 -7.82 -2.87 -5.86
C ARG A 38 -7.34 -3.31 -4.48
N ASN A 39 -6.28 -4.13 -4.42
CA ASN A 39 -5.74 -4.63 -3.16
C ASN A 39 -5.12 -3.53 -2.30
N ILE A 40 -4.32 -2.62 -2.88
CA ILE A 40 -3.77 -1.49 -2.11
C ILE A 40 -4.87 -0.51 -1.69
N GLY A 41 -5.92 -0.33 -2.49
CA GLY A 41 -7.12 0.42 -2.11
C GLY A 41 -7.76 -0.14 -0.84
N ASN A 42 -7.95 -1.46 -0.77
CA ASN A 42 -8.48 -2.12 0.43
C ASN A 42 -7.57 -1.94 1.67
N VAL A 43 -6.24 -1.97 1.48
CA VAL A 43 -5.28 -1.69 2.58
C VAL A 43 -5.42 -0.25 3.05
N ASN A 44 -5.47 0.72 2.14
CA ASN A 44 -5.63 2.14 2.47
C ASN A 44 -6.94 2.40 3.24
N ASP A 45 -8.01 1.74 2.81
CA ASP A 45 -9.31 1.78 3.48
C ASP A 45 -9.27 1.24 4.90
N ALA A 46 -8.55 0.14 5.12
CA ALA A 46 -8.33 -0.43 6.46
C ALA A 46 -7.42 0.46 7.34
N LEU A 47 -6.51 1.22 6.72
CA LEU A 47 -5.62 2.16 7.41
C LEU A 47 -6.30 3.44 7.92
N ARG A 48 -7.58 3.68 7.59
CA ARG A 48 -8.33 4.83 8.15
C ARG A 48 -8.38 4.87 9.68
N GLY A 49 -8.18 3.73 10.35
CA GLY A 49 -8.09 3.63 11.80
C GLY A 49 -6.68 3.83 12.39
N ALA A 50 -5.67 4.12 11.57
CA ALA A 50 -4.30 4.34 12.03
C ALA A 50 -4.13 5.73 12.65
N THR A 51 -3.25 5.82 13.66
CA THR A 51 -2.89 7.09 14.32
C THR A 51 -1.52 7.56 13.83
N SER A 52 -1.35 8.86 13.60
CA SER A 52 -0.06 9.40 13.17
C SER A 52 1.08 9.07 14.16
N TRP A 53 2.25 8.69 13.64
CA TRP A 53 3.45 8.47 14.44
C TRP A 53 3.99 9.75 15.07
N PHE A 54 3.67 10.93 14.53
CA PHE A 54 4.10 12.24 15.03
C PHE A 54 3.76 12.43 16.53
N GLY A 55 2.56 11.98 16.95
CA GLY A 55 2.13 12.06 18.34
C GLY A 55 2.99 11.26 19.31
N ALA A 56 3.61 10.16 18.85
CA ALA A 56 4.50 9.35 19.69
C ALA A 56 5.84 10.05 19.99
N TYR A 57 6.24 11.02 19.16
CA TYR A 57 7.51 11.73 19.27
C TYR A 57 7.36 13.22 19.57
N GLY A 58 6.12 13.72 19.75
CA GLY A 58 5.86 15.13 20.06
C GLY A 58 6.31 16.10 18.96
N VAL A 59 6.37 15.63 17.71
CA VAL A 59 6.75 16.42 16.52
C VAL A 59 5.51 16.72 15.68
N GLU A 60 5.55 17.77 14.87
CA GLU A 60 4.44 18.13 13.96
C GLU A 60 4.70 17.63 12.54
N SER A 61 3.64 17.47 11.76
CA SER A 61 3.76 17.16 10.33
C SER A 61 4.36 18.35 9.59
N VAL A 62 5.40 18.11 8.78
CA VAL A 62 5.86 19.12 7.84
C VAL A 62 4.83 19.23 6.72
N GLU A 63 4.28 20.42 6.52
CA GLU A 63 3.38 20.70 5.41
C GLU A 63 4.11 20.42 4.08
N PRO A 64 3.49 19.72 3.11
CA PRO A 64 4.13 19.52 1.81
C PRO A 64 4.37 20.88 1.17
N GLN A 65 5.62 21.16 0.77
CA GLN A 65 5.90 22.27 -0.14
C GLN A 65 5.10 22.05 -1.42
N PRO A 66 4.36 23.05 -1.94
CA PRO A 66 3.72 22.90 -3.24
C PRO A 66 4.80 22.57 -4.28
N ALA A 67 4.51 21.58 -5.12
CA ALA A 67 5.36 21.17 -6.24
C ALA A 67 5.59 22.32 -7.23
#